data_AF-A0A7S3HPK5-F1
#
_entry.id   AF-A0A7S3HPK5-F1
#
_cell.length_a   1.000
_cell.length_b   1.000
_cell.length_c   1.000
_cell.angle_alpha   90.00
_cell.angle_beta   90.00
_cell.angle_gamma   90.00
#
_symmetry.space_group_name_H-M   'P 1'
#
loop_
_entity.id
_entity.type
_entity.pdbx_description
1 polymer ?
#
loop_
_entity_poly.entity_id
_entity_poly.type
_entity_poly.pdbx_seq_one_letter_code
_entity_poly.pdbx_strand_id
1 'polypeptide(L)'
;KDGSCRGIVDTGTSHLGVPGNRLGEFSSALVADATEGQDCRTAYAPDLEIVLEGFTLSLSPKNYMRPLPVQKGMVLGRGVGQNVGSERAGARDAAAAAGAGAAHACAAK
;
A
#
# COMPACT_ATOMS: atom_id res chain seq x y z
N LYS A 1 -14.66 -4.56 -16.91
CA LYS A 1 -15.33 -4.35 -15.60
C LYS A 1 -15.98 -2.97 -15.66
N ASP A 2 -17.17 -2.82 -15.11
CA ASP A 2 -17.99 -1.59 -15.17
C ASP A 2 -17.57 -0.52 -14.14
N GLY A 3 -16.59 -0.84 -13.27
CA GLY A 3 -16.10 0.07 -12.23
C GLY A 3 -16.93 0.04 -10.95
N SER A 4 -17.99 -0.76 -10.87
CA SER A 4 -18.82 -0.89 -9.67
C SER A 4 -18.15 -1.73 -8.58
N CYS A 5 -18.38 -1.37 -7.33
CA CYS A 5 -17.94 -2.15 -6.17
C CYS A 5 -18.88 -1.94 -4.97
N ARG A 6 -18.74 -2.78 -3.95
CA ARG A 6 -19.42 -2.62 -2.66
C ARG A 6 -18.38 -2.32 -1.59
N GLY A 7 -18.58 -1.23 -0.86
CA GLY A 7 -17.81 -0.88 0.32
C GLY A 7 -18.62 -1.10 1.60
N ILE A 8 -17.93 -1.39 2.71
CA ILE A 8 -18.51 -1.47 4.04
C ILE A 8 -17.92 -0.32 4.86
N VAL A 9 -18.77 0.49 5.48
CA VAL A 9 -18.34 1.52 6.44
C VAL A 9 -18.38 0.89 7.83
N ASP A 10 -17.20 0.53 8.34
CA ASP A 10 -17.04 -0.15 9.62
C ASP A 10 -16.15 0.67 10.55
N THR A 11 -16.77 1.27 11.58
CA THR A 11 -16.06 2.05 12.60
C THR A 11 -15.22 1.18 13.55
N GLY A 12 -15.41 -0.14 13.54
CA GLY A 12 -14.60 -1.10 14.28
C GLY A 12 -13.28 -1.48 13.60
N THR A 13 -13.08 -1.09 12.34
CA THR A 13 -11.86 -1.39 11.58
C THR A 13 -10.92 -0.18 11.53
N SER A 14 -9.62 -0.44 11.65
CA SER A 14 -8.57 0.60 11.70
C SER A 14 -7.85 0.87 10.37
N HIS A 15 -8.10 0.07 9.35
CA HIS A 15 -7.40 0.10 8.06
C HIS A 15 -8.39 0.01 6.88
N LEU A 16 -7.95 0.41 5.69
CA LEU A 16 -8.74 0.25 4.48
C LEU A 16 -8.58 -1.17 3.92
N GLY A 17 -9.64 -1.97 3.99
CA GLY A 17 -9.68 -3.29 3.41
C GLY A 17 -9.95 -3.26 1.90
N VAL A 18 -9.23 -4.07 1.13
CA VAL A 18 -9.49 -4.32 -0.30
C VAL A 18 -9.70 -5.82 -0.54
N PRO A 19 -10.38 -6.23 -1.63
CA PRO A 19 -10.50 -7.64 -1.98
C PRO A 19 -9.12 -8.32 -2.09
N GLY A 20 -8.96 -9.50 -1.50
CA GLY A 20 -7.65 -10.16 -1.40
C GLY A 20 -6.97 -10.45 -2.75
N ASN A 21 -7.76 -10.69 -3.80
CA ASN A 21 -7.26 -10.87 -5.18
C ASN A 21 -6.79 -9.57 -5.85
N ARG A 22 -7.01 -8.41 -5.22
CA ARG A 22 -6.55 -7.09 -5.67
C ARG A 22 -5.53 -6.46 -4.73
N LEU A 23 -5.24 -7.10 -3.59
CA LEU A 23 -4.33 -6.57 -2.57
C LEU A 23 -2.96 -6.21 -3.15
N GLY A 24 -2.34 -7.12 -3.92
CA GLY A 24 -1.03 -6.87 -4.51
C GLY A 24 -0.99 -5.64 -5.43
N GLU A 25 -2.05 -5.43 -6.22
CA GLU A 25 -2.19 -4.26 -7.10
C GLU A 25 -2.26 -2.97 -6.27
N PHE A 26 -3.16 -2.89 -5.30
CA PHE A 26 -3.29 -1.73 -4.42
C PHE A 26 -2.03 -1.48 -3.59
N SER A 27 -1.43 -2.52 -3.02
CA SER A 27 -0.19 -2.39 -2.25
C SER A 27 0.96 -1.88 -3.11
N SER A 28 1.08 -2.32 -4.37
CA SER A 28 2.13 -1.83 -5.26
C SER A 28 1.91 -0.38 -5.71
N ALA A 29 0.66 0.02 -5.92
CA ALA A 29 0.29 1.36 -6.39
C ALA A 29 0.35 2.43 -5.29
N LEU A 30 0.18 2.04 -4.03
CA LEU A 30 0.10 2.93 -2.87
C LEU A 30 1.36 2.91 -2.00
N VAL A 31 2.44 2.36 -2.53
CA VAL A 31 3.77 2.39 -1.91
C VAL A 31 4.63 3.44 -2.62
N ALA A 32 5.31 4.26 -1.82
CA ALA A 32 6.28 5.23 -2.31
C ALA A 32 7.64 4.99 -1.65
N ASP A 33 8.72 5.25 -2.40
CA ASP A 33 10.07 5.22 -1.85
C ASP A 33 10.24 6.30 -0.78
N ALA A 34 10.98 5.98 0.28
CA ALA A 34 11.14 6.87 1.42
C ALA A 34 12.57 6.89 1.95
N THR A 35 13.02 8.04 2.44
CA THR A 35 14.25 8.09 3.25
C THR A 35 13.95 7.71 4.70
N GLU A 36 14.97 7.30 5.44
CA GLU A 36 14.83 7.06 6.87
C GLU A 36 14.33 8.33 7.59
N GLY A 37 13.34 8.20 8.46
CA GLY A 37 12.78 9.32 9.24
C GLY A 37 11.85 10.28 8.47
N GLN A 38 11.56 10.04 7.19
CA GLN A 38 10.61 10.86 6.42
C GLN A 38 9.19 10.78 7.00
N ASP A 39 8.48 11.90 7.08
CA ASP A 39 7.04 11.87 7.35
C ASP A 39 6.28 11.45 6.09
N CYS A 40 5.80 10.21 6.10
CA CYS A 40 5.13 9.63 4.94
C CYS A 40 3.77 10.29 4.65
N ARG A 41 3.21 11.08 5.56
CA ARG A 41 1.98 11.85 5.31
C ARG A 41 2.17 12.99 4.32
N THR A 42 3.42 13.37 4.04
CA THR A 42 3.78 14.38 3.04
C THR A 42 4.54 13.77 1.86
N ALA A 43 4.56 12.44 1.73
CA ALA A 43 5.19 11.77 0.61
C ALA A 43 4.45 12.08 -0.70
N TYR A 44 5.21 12.14 -1.80
CA TYR A 44 4.63 12.21 -3.13
C TYR A 44 4.07 10.83 -3.51
N ALA A 45 2.75 10.69 -3.43
CA ALA A 45 2.02 9.47 -3.70
C ALA A 45 0.60 9.82 -4.19
N PRO A 46 -0.07 8.92 -4.92
CA PRO A 46 -1.38 9.22 -5.49
C PRO A 46 -2.45 9.43 -4.41
N ASP A 47 -3.44 10.26 -4.74
CA ASP A 47 -4.67 10.35 -3.96
C ASP A 47 -5.56 9.14 -4.25
N LEU A 48 -6.29 8.69 -3.23
CA LEU A 48 -7.31 7.66 -3.36
C LEU A 48 -8.69 8.30 -3.46
N GLU A 49 -9.38 8.03 -4.57
CA GLU A 49 -10.75 8.49 -4.78
C GLU A 49 -11.74 7.34 -4.58
N ILE A 50 -12.69 7.52 -3.67
CA ILE A 50 -13.81 6.61 -3.46
C ILE A 50 -15.06 7.33 -3.98
N VAL A 51 -15.53 6.91 -5.15
CA VAL A 51 -16.67 7.54 -5.85
C VAL A 51 -17.97 6.98 -5.27
N LEU A 52 -18.58 7.81 -4.42
CA LEU A 52 -19.92 7.73 -3.82
C LEU A 52 -21.04 7.93 -4.87
N GLU A 53 -22.25 7.44 -4.59
CA GLU A 53 -23.42 8.06 -5.22
C GLU A 53 -23.61 9.47 -4.64
N GLY A 54 -23.43 10.49 -5.48
CA GLY A 54 -23.65 11.90 -5.12
C GLY A 54 -22.44 12.66 -4.57
N PHE A 55 -21.32 12.01 -4.25
CA PHE A 55 -20.09 12.69 -3.85
C PHE A 55 -18.85 11.81 -4.04
N THR A 56 -17.66 12.42 -4.04
CA THR A 56 -16.38 11.68 -4.08
C THR A 56 -15.60 11.98 -2.81
N LEU A 57 -15.14 10.92 -2.14
CA LEU A 57 -14.18 11.03 -1.04
C LEU A 57 -12.78 10.95 -1.61
N SER A 58 -12.00 12.03 -1.48
CA SER A 58 -10.59 12.06 -1.82
C SER A 58 -9.75 11.90 -0.55
N LEU A 59 -8.87 10.91 -0.54
CA LEU A 59 -7.95 10.61 0.55
C LEU A 59 -6.51 10.82 0.06
N SER A 60 -5.87 11.86 0.57
CA SER A 60 -4.47 12.14 0.31
C SER A 60 -3.55 11.23 1.14
N PRO A 61 -2.23 11.18 0.86
CA PRO A 61 -1.25 10.46 1.69
C PRO A 61 -1.35 10.79 3.18
N LYS A 62 -1.73 12.02 3.53
CA LYS A 62 -1.97 12.44 4.92
C LYS A 62 -3.06 11.61 5.62
N ASN A 63 -4.03 11.13 4.87
CA ASN A 63 -5.19 10.38 5.37
C ASN A 63 -4.88 8.89 5.49
N TYR A 64 -4.19 8.31 4.50
CA TYR A 64 -4.03 6.85 4.41
C TYR A 64 -2.62 6.34 4.76
N MET A 65 -1.57 7.16 4.79
CA MET A 65 -0.22 6.70 5.10
C MET A 65 0.10 6.72 6.60
N ARG A 66 0.94 5.77 7.03
CA ARG A 66 1.56 5.80 8.36
C ARG A 66 2.51 7.00 8.46
N PRO A 67 2.74 7.60 9.65
CA PRO A 67 3.70 8.70 9.76
C PRO A 67 5.14 8.30 9.43
N LEU A 68 5.55 7.08 9.83
CA LEU A 68 6.93 6.63 9.66
C LEU A 68 7.05 5.57 8.54
N PRO A 69 8.16 5.59 7.78
CA PRO A 69 8.45 4.59 6.77
C PRO A 69 8.68 3.22 7.40
N VAL A 70 8.63 2.19 6.58
CA VAL A 70 8.95 0.81 6.96
C VAL A 70 10.06 0.26 6.10
N GLN A 71 10.77 -0.77 6.57
CA GLN A 71 11.74 -1.44 5.73
C GLN A 71 11.03 -2.18 4.60
N LYS A 72 11.57 -2.08 3.39
CA LYS A 72 11.06 -2.85 2.25
C LYS A 72 11.18 -4.34 2.53
N GLY A 73 10.14 -5.09 2.20
CA GLY A 73 10.06 -6.54 2.47
C GLY A 73 9.53 -6.91 3.87
N MET A 74 9.22 -5.93 4.74
CA MET A 74 8.53 -6.18 5.99
C MET A 74 7.01 -6.31 5.75
N VAL A 75 6.40 -7.39 6.24
CA VAL A 75 4.94 -7.57 6.23
C VAL A 75 4.33 -6.74 7.36
N LEU A 76 3.52 -5.74 7.01
CA LEU A 76 2.79 -4.91 7.96
C LEU A 76 1.36 -5.43 8.13
N GLY A 77 0.92 -5.64 9.37
CA GLY A 77 -0.46 -6.00 9.70
C GLY A 77 -0.78 -7.49 9.53
N ARG A 78 -1.14 -8.15 10.63
CA ARG A 78 -1.64 -9.54 10.62
C ARG A 78 -3.16 -9.52 10.38
N GLY A 79 -3.57 -9.16 9.18
CA GLY A 79 -4.94 -9.39 8.70
C GLY A 79 -5.06 -10.83 8.22
N VAL A 80 -5.97 -11.62 8.80
CA VAL A 80 -6.21 -13.01 8.40
C VAL A 80 -6.65 -13.01 6.93
N GLY A 81 -5.75 -13.45 6.05
CA GLY A 81 -6.04 -13.62 4.63
C GLY A 81 -4.85 -13.46 3.68
N GLN A 82 -3.74 -14.17 3.93
CA GLN A 82 -2.97 -14.91 2.90
C GLN A 82 -1.67 -15.52 3.45
N ASN A 83 -1.43 -16.79 3.11
CA ASN A 83 -0.10 -17.37 3.04
C ASN A 83 0.65 -16.62 1.94
N VAL A 84 1.53 -15.69 2.33
CA VAL A 84 2.57 -15.22 1.42
C VAL A 84 3.51 -16.40 1.24
N GLY A 85 3.47 -17.02 0.06
CA GLY A 85 4.31 -18.15 -0.28
C GLY A 85 5.76 -17.84 0.07
N SER A 86 6.28 -18.56 1.07
CA SER A 86 7.71 -18.73 1.27
C SER A 86 8.23 -19.61 0.15
N GLU A 87 8.38 -19.06 -1.05
CA GLU A 87 9.21 -19.69 -2.07
C GLU A 87 10.66 -19.31 -1.77
N ARG A 88 11.35 -20.24 -1.09
CA ARG A 88 12.78 -20.19 -0.92
C ARG A 88 13.46 -20.30 -2.28
N ALA A 89 14.10 -19.18 -2.66
CA ALA A 89 15.37 -19.10 -3.37
C ALA A 89 15.53 -19.87 -4.70
N GLY A 90 15.45 -19.13 -5.81
CA GLY A 90 16.24 -19.37 -7.01
C GLY A 90 17.14 -18.17 -7.27
N ALA A 91 18.42 -18.30 -6.98
CA ALA A 91 19.45 -17.34 -7.36
C ALA A 91 19.62 -17.31 -8.89
N ARG A 92 20.02 -16.14 -9.42
CA ARG A 92 20.25 -15.78 -10.84
C ARG A 92 18.91 -15.45 -11.52
N ASP A 93 18.53 -14.19 -11.73
CA ASP A 93 19.26 -13.17 -12.48
C ASP A 93 19.04 -11.76 -11.89
N ALA A 94 20.09 -11.21 -11.30
CA ALA A 94 20.20 -9.78 -11.04
C ALA A 94 20.95 -9.15 -12.20
N ALA A 95 20.23 -8.50 -13.12
CA ALA A 95 20.84 -7.56 -14.05
C ALA A 95 19.89 -6.40 -14.38
N ALA A 96 20.32 -5.21 -13.94
CA ALA A 96 20.03 -3.89 -14.50
C ALA A 96 18.66 -3.23 -14.21
N ALA A 97 18.56 -2.66 -13.01
CA ALA A 97 18.20 -1.24 -12.87
C ALA A 97 18.88 -0.69 -11.61
N ALA A 98 20.13 -0.28 -11.76
CA ALA A 98 20.89 0.42 -10.73
C ALA A 98 20.36 1.85 -10.58
N GLY A 99 19.37 2.03 -9.73
CA GLY A 99 19.19 3.24 -8.93
C GLY A 99 19.33 2.83 -7.48
N ALA A 100 20.01 3.62 -6.64
CA ALA A 100 20.13 3.36 -5.20
C ALA A 100 18.73 3.27 -4.57
N GLY A 101 18.16 2.07 -4.55
CA GLY A 101 16.78 1.85 -4.11
C GLY A 101 16.69 2.14 -2.63
N ALA A 102 15.83 3.08 -2.26
CA ALA A 102 15.59 3.42 -0.86
C ALA A 102 15.30 2.15 -0.05
N ALA A 103 16.01 1.93 1.06
CA ALA A 103 15.81 0.78 1.95
C ALA A 103 14.45 0.83 2.69
N HIS A 104 13.82 2.00 2.67
CA HIS A 104 12.56 2.30 3.33
C HIS A 104 11.47 2.66 2.32
N ALA A 105 10.22 2.45 2.72
CA ALA A 105 9.05 2.78 1.93
C ALA A 105 7.94 3.36 2.80
N CYS A 106 7.24 4.35 2.25
CA CYS A 106 5.96 4.83 2.73
C CYS A 106 4.87 3.89 2.23
N ALA A 107 4.09 3.32 3.15
CA ALA A 107 3.03 2.39 2.84
C ALA A 107 1.71 2.88 3.45
N ALA A 108 0.61 2.58 2.76
CA ALA A 108 -0.74 2.77 3.27
C ALA A 108 -0.97 1.95 4.56
N LYS A 109 -1.88 2.46 5.39
CA LYS A 109 -2.41 1.80 6.58
C LYS A 109 -3.34 0.67 6.17
#